data_AF-A0A5N5HBR4-F1
#
_entry.id   AF-A0A5N5HBR4-F1
#
_cell.length_a   1.000
_cell.length_b   1.000
_cell.length_c   1.000
_cell.angle_alpha   90.00
_cell.angle_beta   90.00
_cell.angle_gamma   90.00
#
_symmetry.space_group_name_H-M   'P 1'
#
loop_
_entity.id
_entity.type
_entity.pdbx_description
1 polymer ?
#
loop_
_entity_poly.entity_id
_entity_poly.type
_entity_poly.pdbx_seq_one_letter_code
_entity_poly.pdbx_strand_id
1 'polypeptide(L)'
;MRFKGLVVAICMWVWSGSLAADTKSSDGLLRIGLKKQPLDLTRLNAARITRSQVSQPSDLKSNIVDLKNYRDTQFYGDIAIGTPPQRFAVVFDTGSSNLWVPSSRCILSISCYFHSKYRASLSSTHTKIGIPSKIPYGSGSISGYFSEDNLKIGDVIVRDQEFVEITREGFLTFLTARFDGVLGLGFQDISVGEATPVWFNMAQQGHMSQQIFSIWLNHDPTSKVGGEIVFGGFDWRHFTGDHTYVPISRKGYWQIEVGDVIVADKSTGLCKGGCGAIVDSGTSFLAGPTTIVAQINHAIGADGFVSLECKNVISTYGNLIWEYLVSGARPDIVCVDIGLCSYGGSRNINNYIESVTENKIGKESSVDETPSCTLCEMIVYWVQLQLKKQIEKDKIFSYVNELCEKLPNPLKRSFVNCDNIAFMPDITFTIRNKSFTLSPEQYILKVEEKCSTVCLSGFTALDVPPPQGPLWVLGALFLGAYHTVFDFGNLRVGFAKAT
;
A
#
# COMPACT_ATOMS: atom_id res chain seq x y z
N MET A 1 4.61 65.23 36.84
CA MET A 1 3.64 64.15 37.09
C MET A 1 2.49 64.29 36.08
N ARG A 2 2.48 63.40 35.06
CA ARG A 2 1.40 63.00 34.11
C ARG A 2 0.43 64.10 33.57
N PHE A 3 0.64 64.63 32.35
CA PHE A 3 -0.04 64.24 31.08
C PHE A 3 -1.58 64.13 31.19
N LYS A 4 -2.38 65.13 30.75
CA LYS A 4 -2.91 65.33 29.37
C LYS A 4 -3.48 64.03 28.78
N GLY A 5 -4.71 63.88 28.30
CA GLY A 5 -5.80 64.77 27.91
C GLY A 5 -6.63 63.98 26.89
N LEU A 6 -7.96 64.15 26.91
CA LEU A 6 -8.93 64.01 25.81
C LEU A 6 -8.67 62.94 24.71
N VAL A 7 -9.61 62.00 24.54
CA VAL A 7 -10.44 61.84 23.33
C VAL A 7 -11.25 60.54 23.46
N VAL A 8 -12.55 60.72 23.66
CA VAL A 8 -13.60 59.74 23.37
C VAL A 8 -13.71 59.68 21.85
N ALA A 9 -13.27 58.59 21.24
CA ALA A 9 -13.60 58.25 19.85
C ALA A 9 -13.46 56.74 19.61
N ILE A 10 -14.62 56.11 19.43
CA ILE A 10 -14.92 55.10 18.40
C ILE A 10 -13.90 53.97 18.24
N CYS A 11 -14.28 52.79 18.74
CA CYS A 11 -14.23 51.56 17.94
C CYS A 11 -15.18 50.52 18.57
N MET A 12 -16.42 50.50 18.07
CA MET A 12 -17.23 49.29 18.04
C MET A 12 -16.48 48.25 17.20
N TRP A 13 -15.56 47.52 17.82
CA TRP A 13 -15.11 46.25 17.27
C TRP A 13 -16.12 45.21 17.71
N VAL A 14 -17.11 45.06 16.82
CA VAL A 14 -17.94 43.87 16.70
C VAL A 14 -17.05 42.66 16.95
N TRP A 15 -17.38 41.93 18.00
CA TRP A 15 -16.88 40.60 18.28
C TRP A 15 -17.43 39.69 17.17
N SER A 16 -16.88 39.80 15.96
CA SER A 16 -16.97 38.76 14.96
C SER A 16 -15.98 37.67 15.37
N GLY A 17 -16.27 37.04 16.50
CA GLY A 17 -15.86 35.67 16.69
C GLY A 17 -16.53 34.91 15.55
N SER A 18 -15.73 34.45 14.59
CA SER A 18 -16.17 33.41 13.67
C SER A 18 -16.62 32.22 14.52
N LEU A 19 -17.90 32.19 14.85
CA LEU A 19 -18.65 30.96 14.96
C LEU A 19 -18.52 30.34 13.57
N ALA A 20 -17.48 29.54 13.37
CA ALA A 20 -17.56 28.44 12.43
C ALA A 20 -18.73 27.60 12.94
N ALA A 21 -19.91 27.87 12.42
CA ALA A 21 -21.04 27.01 12.60
C ALA A 21 -20.61 25.67 11.99
N ASP A 22 -20.45 24.66 12.84
CA ASP A 22 -20.40 23.27 12.42
C ASP A 22 -21.69 23.00 11.63
N THR A 23 -21.60 23.13 10.31
CA THR A 23 -22.68 22.77 9.42
C THR A 23 -22.78 21.25 9.46
N LYS A 24 -23.68 20.75 10.31
CA LYS A 24 -24.18 19.38 10.23
C LYS A 24 -24.63 19.18 8.78
N SER A 25 -23.85 18.44 8.00
CA SER A 25 -24.12 18.25 6.58
C SER A 25 -25.51 17.63 6.44
N SER A 26 -26.42 18.34 5.77
CA SER A 26 -27.82 17.93 5.63
C SER A 26 -28.00 16.68 4.76
N ASP A 27 -26.93 16.21 4.12
CA ASP A 27 -26.89 15.02 3.27
C ASP A 27 -26.65 13.71 4.05
N GLY A 28 -26.42 13.78 5.37
CA GLY A 28 -26.16 12.60 6.20
C GLY A 28 -24.81 11.95 5.95
N LEU A 29 -23.88 12.64 5.27
CA LEU A 29 -22.52 12.18 5.03
C LEU A 29 -21.57 12.65 6.14
N LEU A 30 -20.69 11.77 6.58
CA LEU A 30 -19.61 12.12 7.51
C LEU A 30 -18.32 12.35 6.73
N ARG A 31 -17.83 13.60 6.76
CA ARG A 31 -16.67 14.05 6.00
C ARG A 31 -15.49 14.32 6.91
N ILE A 32 -14.37 13.66 6.65
CA ILE A 32 -13.13 13.78 7.42
C ILE A 32 -12.05 14.36 6.52
N GLY A 33 -11.68 15.61 6.77
CA GLY A 33 -10.56 16.24 6.08
C GLY A 33 -9.23 15.57 6.44
N LEU A 34 -8.41 15.29 5.43
CA LEU A 34 -7.07 14.74 5.59
C LEU A 34 -6.03 15.86 5.49
N LYS A 35 -5.02 15.75 6.36
CA LYS A 35 -3.80 16.54 6.31
C LYS A 35 -2.77 15.79 5.47
N LYS A 36 -1.99 16.52 4.68
CA LYS A 36 -0.85 16.00 3.93
C LYS A 36 0.44 16.33 4.65
N GLN A 37 1.31 15.36 4.83
CA GLN A 37 2.69 15.56 5.27
C GLN A 37 3.64 15.43 4.08
N PRO A 38 4.69 16.27 4.01
CA PRO A 38 5.72 16.12 3.00
C PRO A 38 6.48 14.81 3.21
N LEU A 39 6.90 14.21 2.11
CA LEU A 39 7.85 13.10 2.14
C LEU A 39 9.25 13.64 2.40
N ASP A 40 10.06 12.84 3.08
CA ASP A 40 11.49 13.09 3.29
C ASP A 40 12.28 11.86 2.85
N LEU A 41 13.47 12.08 2.31
CA LEU A 41 14.33 11.03 1.76
C LEU A 41 14.73 9.97 2.78
N THR A 42 14.95 10.37 4.04
CA THR A 42 15.27 9.43 5.13
C THR A 42 14.11 8.46 5.34
N ARG A 43 12.88 8.98 5.34
CA ARG A 43 11.67 8.19 5.49
C ARG A 43 11.44 7.28 4.28
N LEU A 44 11.60 7.82 3.07
CA LEU A 44 11.40 7.05 1.84
C LEU A 44 12.39 5.89 1.72
N ASN A 45 13.68 6.12 1.96
CA ASN A 45 14.70 5.06 1.93
C ASN A 45 14.45 3.98 2.99
N ALA A 46 13.81 4.34 4.09
CA ALA A 46 13.49 3.45 5.18
C ALA A 46 12.16 2.70 4.96
N ALA A 47 11.26 3.21 4.11
CA ALA A 47 10.02 2.54 3.75
C ALA A 47 10.30 1.25 2.95
N ARG A 48 9.63 0.15 3.28
CA ARG A 48 9.67 -1.13 2.56
C ARG A 48 8.33 -1.84 2.67
N ILE A 49 7.85 -2.37 1.55
CA ILE A 49 6.75 -3.35 1.53
C ILE A 49 7.45 -4.70 1.40
N THR A 50 7.22 -5.60 2.35
CA THR A 50 7.94 -6.88 2.44
C THR A 50 6.98 -8.00 2.75
N ARG A 51 7.30 -9.21 2.30
CA ARG A 51 6.64 -10.44 2.76
C ARG A 51 7.24 -10.89 4.10
N SER A 52 6.43 -11.33 5.05
CA SER A 52 6.93 -12.10 6.20
C SER A 52 6.88 -13.61 5.92
N GLN A 53 7.97 -14.31 6.23
CA GLN A 53 7.95 -15.75 6.48
C GLN A 53 7.69 -15.95 7.98
N VAL A 54 6.42 -16.01 8.39
CA VAL A 54 6.09 -16.44 9.74
C VAL A 54 5.88 -17.96 9.71
N SER A 55 6.89 -18.69 10.16
CA SER A 55 6.78 -20.11 10.52
C SER A 55 5.95 -20.23 11.81
N GLN A 56 4.63 -20.32 11.66
CA GLN A 56 3.72 -20.78 12.71
C GLN A 56 3.05 -22.07 12.22
N PRO A 57 3.20 -23.20 12.92
CA PRO A 57 2.55 -24.45 12.56
C PRO A 57 1.11 -24.42 13.10
N SER A 58 0.19 -23.90 12.30
CA SER A 58 -1.23 -24.28 12.31
C SER A 58 -1.98 -23.56 11.19
N ASP A 59 -2.84 -24.33 10.53
CA ASP A 59 -3.56 -24.03 9.31
C ASP A 59 -4.33 -22.70 9.27
N LEU A 60 -4.47 -22.17 8.05
CA LEU A 60 -5.32 -21.06 7.55
C LEU A 60 -4.82 -19.60 7.66
N LYS A 61 -3.85 -19.25 8.52
CA LYS A 61 -3.40 -17.83 8.67
C LYS A 61 -2.12 -17.43 7.90
N SER A 62 -1.58 -18.27 7.02
CA SER A 62 -0.35 -18.00 6.23
C SER A 62 -0.54 -17.04 5.03
N ASN A 63 -1.61 -16.24 5.03
CA ASN A 63 -2.19 -15.63 3.83
C ASN A 63 -2.17 -14.10 3.76
N ILE A 64 -1.38 -13.45 4.61
CA ILE A 64 -1.39 -12.00 4.85
C ILE A 64 -0.14 -11.37 4.22
N VAL A 65 -0.32 -10.37 3.36
CA VAL A 65 0.75 -9.52 2.83
C VAL A 65 0.98 -8.37 3.81
N ASP A 66 2.20 -8.25 4.34
CA ASP A 66 2.56 -7.17 5.24
C ASP A 66 2.74 -5.85 4.46
N LEU A 67 1.63 -5.14 4.30
CA LEU A 67 1.58 -3.77 3.74
C LEU A 67 2.00 -2.70 4.74
N LYS A 68 2.07 -3.09 6.02
CA LYS A 68 2.17 -2.21 7.16
C LYS A 68 3.58 -1.64 7.35
N ASN A 69 3.87 -0.58 6.63
CA ASN A 69 5.06 0.26 6.81
C ASN A 69 4.72 1.72 6.46
N TYR A 70 4.44 2.54 7.47
CA TYR A 70 3.91 3.90 7.26
C TYR A 70 4.97 4.98 7.02
N ARG A 71 6.20 4.57 6.69
CA ARG A 71 7.31 5.50 6.52
C ARG A 71 7.09 6.41 5.31
N ASP A 72 6.43 5.92 4.27
CA ASP A 72 6.03 6.64 3.08
C ASP A 72 4.60 7.21 3.14
N THR A 73 3.83 7.00 4.21
CA THR A 73 2.48 7.54 4.32
C THR A 73 2.46 9.06 4.30
N GLN A 74 1.59 9.64 3.48
CA GLN A 74 1.45 11.09 3.33
C GLN A 74 0.20 11.67 3.98
N PHE A 75 -0.83 10.87 4.23
CA PHE A 75 -2.14 11.37 4.61
C PHE A 75 -2.58 10.83 5.98
N TYR A 76 -3.12 11.72 6.81
CA TYR A 76 -3.64 11.39 8.13
C TYR A 76 -4.78 12.34 8.48
N GLY A 77 -5.67 11.94 9.38
CA GLY A 77 -6.75 12.77 9.89
C GLY A 77 -6.87 12.66 11.41
N ASP A 78 -7.79 13.41 12.00
CA ASP A 78 -7.93 13.47 13.45
C ASP A 78 -9.11 12.59 13.93
N ILE A 79 -8.87 11.84 15.00
CA ILE A 79 -9.90 11.13 15.78
C ILE A 79 -9.79 11.53 17.24
N ALA A 80 -10.75 11.13 18.07
CA ALA A 80 -10.61 11.20 19.52
C ALA A 80 -11.17 9.97 20.23
N ILE A 81 -10.52 9.53 21.30
CA ILE A 81 -10.92 8.34 22.07
C ILE A 81 -11.21 8.76 23.51
N GLY A 82 -12.31 8.28 24.07
CA GLY A 82 -12.69 8.46 25.46
C GLY A 82 -13.61 9.62 25.77
N THR A 83 -14.03 9.69 27.03
CA THR A 83 -14.92 10.73 27.58
C THR A 83 -14.32 11.34 28.86
N PRO A 84 -13.78 12.57 28.83
CA PRO A 84 -13.76 13.50 27.70
C PRO A 84 -12.84 13.04 26.54
N PRO A 85 -13.10 13.50 25.29
CA PRO A 85 -12.33 13.06 24.12
C PRO A 85 -10.84 13.40 24.17
N GLN A 86 -9.99 12.40 24.00
CA GLN A 86 -8.52 12.54 23.87
C GLN A 86 -8.16 12.45 22.38
N ARG A 87 -7.56 13.49 21.79
CA ARG A 87 -7.33 13.59 20.34
C ARG A 87 -6.08 12.85 19.89
N PHE A 88 -6.15 12.24 18.70
CA PHE A 88 -5.04 11.56 18.03
C PHE A 88 -5.07 11.85 16.52
N ALA A 89 -3.90 12.08 15.94
CA ALA A 89 -3.71 12.03 14.50
C ALA A 89 -3.52 10.57 14.06
N VAL A 90 -4.27 10.08 13.07
CA VAL A 90 -4.18 8.70 12.61
C VAL A 90 -4.14 8.57 11.10
N VAL A 91 -3.43 7.55 10.63
CA VAL A 91 -3.52 7.08 9.25
C VAL A 91 -4.81 6.28 9.09
N PHE A 92 -5.61 6.61 8.08
CA PHE A 92 -6.76 5.81 7.67
C PHE A 92 -6.27 4.79 6.63
N ASP A 93 -6.19 3.53 7.03
CA ASP A 93 -5.40 2.51 6.34
C ASP A 93 -6.29 1.37 5.84
N THR A 94 -6.55 1.28 4.54
CA THR A 94 -7.31 0.18 3.94
C THR A 94 -6.52 -1.13 3.83
N GLY A 95 -5.20 -1.10 4.04
CA GLY A 95 -4.33 -2.27 4.13
C GLY A 95 -4.30 -2.95 5.51
N SER A 96 -4.96 -2.41 6.53
CA SER A 96 -5.06 -3.00 7.87
C SER A 96 -6.44 -2.83 8.52
N SER A 97 -6.70 -3.56 9.60
CA SER A 97 -8.06 -3.62 10.20
C SER A 97 -8.15 -3.26 11.68
N ASN A 98 -7.02 -3.05 12.35
CA ASN A 98 -6.99 -2.69 13.76
C ASN A 98 -6.91 -1.17 13.94
N LEU A 99 -7.63 -0.64 14.94
CA LEU A 99 -7.34 0.67 15.51
C LEU A 99 -6.29 0.51 16.62
N TRP A 100 -5.27 1.36 16.63
CA TRP A 100 -4.31 1.43 17.73
C TRP A 100 -3.77 2.84 17.93
N VAL A 101 -3.47 3.16 19.20
CA VAL A 101 -2.86 4.43 19.60
C VAL A 101 -1.83 4.20 20.73
N PRO A 102 -0.85 5.10 20.91
CA PRO A 102 0.13 4.98 21.98
C PRO A 102 -0.55 5.06 23.36
N SER A 103 -0.19 4.16 24.27
CA SER A 103 -0.67 4.18 25.64
C SER A 103 0.17 5.13 26.50
N SER A 104 -0.46 5.75 27.49
CA SER A 104 0.23 6.39 28.63
C SER A 104 1.19 5.46 29.37
N ARG A 105 1.04 4.13 29.22
CA ARG A 105 1.96 3.12 29.75
C ARG A 105 3.18 2.86 28.86
N CYS A 106 3.26 3.49 27.68
CA CYS A 106 4.43 3.42 26.82
C CYS A 106 5.54 4.33 27.37
N ILE A 107 6.41 3.76 28.20
CA ILE A 107 7.51 4.48 28.87
C ILE A 107 8.90 4.13 28.34
N LEU A 108 9.08 2.97 27.71
CA LEU A 108 10.39 2.49 27.26
C LEU A 108 10.69 2.82 25.78
N SER A 109 9.67 3.14 24.98
CA SER A 109 9.85 3.51 23.57
C SER A 109 9.98 5.02 23.41
N ILE A 110 11.09 5.48 22.83
CA ILE A 110 11.40 6.90 22.61
C ILE A 110 10.31 7.60 21.77
N SER A 111 9.76 6.92 20.78
CA SER A 111 8.71 7.46 19.91
C SER A 111 7.44 7.87 20.66
N CYS A 112 7.05 7.14 21.71
CA CYS A 112 5.89 7.49 22.55
C CYS A 112 6.05 8.80 23.35
N TYR A 113 7.26 9.38 23.41
CA TYR A 113 7.47 10.70 24.02
C TYR A 113 7.16 11.86 23.07
N PHE A 114 7.12 11.60 21.76
CA PHE A 114 6.84 12.61 20.73
C PHE A 114 5.39 12.55 20.22
N HIS A 115 4.59 11.58 20.68
CA HIS A 115 3.22 11.35 20.24
C HIS A 115 2.22 11.51 21.38
N SER A 116 0.97 11.80 21.01
CA SER A 116 -0.16 11.79 21.92
C SER A 116 -0.36 10.40 22.51
N LYS A 117 -0.75 10.35 23.79
CA LYS A 117 -0.92 9.08 24.53
C LYS A 117 -2.30 8.97 25.14
N TYR A 118 -2.93 7.83 24.93
CA TYR A 118 -4.21 7.48 25.54
C TYR A 118 -4.05 7.21 27.05
N ARG A 119 -4.87 7.88 27.83
CA ARG A 119 -4.94 7.80 29.28
C ARG A 119 -6.28 7.22 29.70
N ALA A 120 -6.31 5.90 29.88
CA ALA A 120 -7.48 5.17 30.37
C ALA A 120 -8.10 5.77 31.64
N SER A 121 -7.26 6.21 32.59
CA SER A 121 -7.71 6.78 33.86
C SER A 121 -8.44 8.13 33.75
N LEU A 122 -8.36 8.79 32.60
CA LEU A 122 -9.05 10.06 32.34
C LEU A 122 -10.37 9.88 31.60
N SER A 123 -10.66 8.68 31.10
CA SER A 123 -11.89 8.41 30.36
C SER A 123 -12.92 7.71 31.25
N SER A 124 -14.10 8.31 31.35
CA SER A 124 -15.26 7.76 32.06
C SER A 124 -15.97 6.62 31.31
N THR A 125 -15.71 6.48 30.01
CA THR A 125 -16.32 5.45 29.15
C THR A 125 -15.36 4.31 28.82
N HIS A 126 -14.18 4.30 29.45
CA HIS A 126 -13.20 3.26 29.25
C HIS A 126 -13.63 1.93 29.88
N THR A 127 -13.57 0.87 29.09
CA THR A 127 -13.67 -0.53 29.54
C THR A 127 -12.33 -1.22 29.37
N LYS A 128 -11.84 -1.85 30.43
CA LYS A 128 -10.58 -2.61 30.41
C LYS A 128 -10.82 -4.01 29.85
N ILE A 129 -10.18 -4.34 28.71
CA ILE A 129 -10.08 -5.71 28.19
C ILE A 129 -8.79 -6.38 28.68
N GLY A 130 -7.62 -5.78 28.39
CA GLY A 130 -6.32 -6.19 28.92
C GLY A 130 -5.68 -7.41 28.27
N ILE A 131 -6.26 -7.97 27.20
CA ILE A 131 -5.68 -9.07 26.43
C ILE A 131 -4.44 -8.56 25.67
N PRO A 132 -3.25 -9.18 25.81
CA PRO A 132 -2.06 -8.77 25.08
C PRO A 132 -2.23 -8.86 23.56
N SER A 133 -1.65 -7.92 22.84
CA SER A 133 -1.67 -7.88 21.37
C SER A 133 -0.30 -7.55 20.81
N LYS A 134 0.04 -8.20 19.70
CA LYS A 134 1.27 -7.96 18.94
C LYS A 134 0.90 -7.84 17.47
N ILE A 135 1.07 -6.65 16.92
CA ILE A 135 0.74 -6.37 15.52
C ILE A 135 2.05 -6.36 14.72
N PRO A 136 2.21 -7.24 13.71
CA PRO A 136 3.38 -7.23 12.84
C PRO A 136 3.41 -5.95 11.98
N TYR A 137 4.61 -5.40 11.76
CA TYR A 137 4.88 -4.17 10.99
C TYR A 137 6.20 -4.30 10.24
N GLY A 138 6.15 -4.57 8.93
CA GLY A 138 7.34 -4.79 8.10
C GLY A 138 8.28 -5.84 8.72
N SER A 139 9.53 -5.45 9.00
CA SER A 139 10.53 -6.33 9.66
C SER A 139 10.43 -6.36 11.20
N GLY A 140 9.40 -5.76 11.79
CA GLY A 140 9.24 -5.60 13.24
C GLY A 140 7.80 -5.81 13.70
N SER A 141 7.49 -5.30 14.90
CA SER A 141 6.13 -5.34 15.46
C SER A 141 5.95 -4.25 16.49
N ILE A 142 4.70 -3.85 16.71
CA ILE A 142 4.30 -3.08 17.89
C ILE A 142 3.56 -4.01 18.85
N SER A 143 3.65 -3.73 20.14
CA SER A 143 3.04 -4.56 21.18
C SER A 143 2.29 -3.70 22.19
N GLY A 144 1.20 -4.26 22.69
CA GLY A 144 0.25 -3.56 23.53
C GLY A 144 -0.76 -4.52 24.13
N TYR A 145 -1.93 -3.99 24.48
CA TYR A 145 -3.08 -4.78 24.91
C TYR A 145 -4.38 -4.15 24.41
N PHE A 146 -5.43 -4.95 24.29
CA PHE A 146 -6.75 -4.45 23.92
C PHE A 146 -7.40 -3.65 25.04
N SER A 147 -8.10 -2.60 24.64
CA SER A 147 -8.96 -1.76 25.46
C SER A 147 -10.20 -1.39 24.64
N GLU A 148 -11.25 -0.97 25.32
CA GLU A 148 -12.48 -0.50 24.70
C GLU A 148 -12.81 0.90 25.24
N ASP A 149 -13.29 1.76 24.35
CA ASP A 149 -13.83 3.08 24.70
C ASP A 149 -14.68 3.63 23.54
N ASN A 150 -15.34 4.77 23.76
CA ASN A 150 -16.00 5.53 22.71
C ASN A 150 -14.97 6.22 21.80
N LEU A 151 -15.16 6.07 20.49
CA LEU A 151 -14.37 6.71 19.45
C LEU A 151 -15.20 7.83 18.79
N LYS A 152 -14.67 9.04 18.77
CA LYS A 152 -15.22 10.19 18.03
C LYS A 152 -14.46 10.38 16.71
N ILE A 153 -15.20 10.42 15.60
CA ILE A 153 -14.69 10.72 14.25
C ILE A 153 -15.60 11.78 13.63
N GLY A 154 -15.06 12.96 13.33
CA GLY A 154 -15.88 14.13 13.02
C GLY A 154 -16.89 14.37 14.14
N ASP A 155 -18.18 14.37 13.80
CA ASP A 155 -19.28 14.56 14.76
C ASP A 155 -19.95 13.25 15.24
N VAL A 156 -19.49 12.10 14.75
CA VAL A 156 -20.02 10.79 15.11
C VAL A 156 -19.27 10.22 16.31
N ILE A 157 -20.01 9.61 17.23
CA ILE A 157 -19.46 8.83 18.35
C ILE A 157 -19.81 7.36 18.11
N VAL A 158 -18.79 6.57 17.79
CA VAL A 158 -18.85 5.12 17.72
C VAL A 158 -18.63 4.58 19.13
N ARG A 159 -19.62 3.89 19.68
CA ARG A 159 -19.54 3.32 21.03
C ARG A 159 -18.84 1.98 21.03
N ASP A 160 -18.29 1.63 22.18
CA ASP A 160 -17.74 0.30 22.47
C ASP A 160 -16.73 -0.15 21.40
N GLN A 161 -15.86 0.79 20.99
CA GLN A 161 -14.85 0.50 19.98
C GLN A 161 -13.62 -0.13 20.64
N GLU A 162 -13.33 -1.38 20.28
CA GLU A 162 -12.09 -2.04 20.64
C GLU A 162 -10.90 -1.44 19.90
N PHE A 163 -9.79 -1.23 20.60
CA PHE A 163 -8.52 -0.78 20.03
C PHE A 163 -7.34 -1.31 20.83
N VAL A 164 -6.15 -1.24 20.25
CA VAL A 164 -4.92 -1.64 20.94
C VAL A 164 -4.21 -0.42 21.52
N GLU A 165 -4.01 -0.45 22.84
CA GLU A 165 -3.14 0.47 23.56
C GLU A 165 -1.69 0.01 23.42
N ILE A 166 -0.88 0.74 22.65
CA ILE A 166 0.51 0.37 22.39
C ILE A 166 1.40 0.74 23.57
N THR A 167 2.08 -0.24 24.16
CA THR A 167 3.02 -0.06 25.28
C THR A 167 4.46 -0.13 24.84
N ARG A 168 4.72 -0.69 23.66
CA ARG A 168 6.04 -0.79 23.05
C ARG A 168 5.95 -0.66 21.55
N GLU A 169 6.53 0.40 21.03
CA GLU A 169 6.78 0.58 19.61
C GLU A 169 8.17 0.05 19.25
N GLY A 170 8.29 -0.59 18.08
CA GLY A 170 9.57 -1.01 17.51
C GLY A 170 10.51 0.17 17.24
N PHE A 171 11.81 -0.09 17.12
CA PHE A 171 12.83 0.96 16.98
C PHE A 171 12.68 1.71 15.64
N LEU A 172 12.70 3.05 15.69
CA LEU A 172 12.82 4.04 14.60
C LEU A 172 11.62 4.32 13.68
N THR A 173 10.66 3.42 13.46
CA THR A 173 9.60 3.65 12.45
C THR A 173 8.71 4.86 12.76
N PHE A 174 8.37 5.07 14.02
CA PHE A 174 7.44 6.12 14.44
C PHE A 174 8.13 7.38 14.97
N LEU A 175 9.46 7.40 15.14
CA LEU A 175 10.16 8.58 15.69
C LEU A 175 9.95 9.86 14.89
N THR A 176 9.79 9.73 13.57
CA THR A 176 9.60 10.86 12.65
C THR A 176 8.18 10.92 12.07
N ALA A 177 7.27 10.08 12.58
CA ALA A 177 5.87 10.13 12.19
C ALA A 177 5.24 11.44 12.67
N ARG A 178 4.30 11.97 11.87
CA ARG A 178 3.46 13.12 12.25
C ARG A 178 2.04 12.70 12.64
N PHE A 179 1.83 11.40 12.80
CA PHE A 179 0.59 10.79 13.23
C PHE A 179 0.89 9.93 14.47
N ASP A 180 -0.07 9.84 15.38
CA ASP A 180 0.03 9.10 16.63
C ASP A 180 -0.27 7.61 16.44
N GLY A 181 -1.23 7.26 15.57
CA GLY A 181 -1.69 5.89 15.42
C GLY A 181 -2.27 5.55 14.05
N VAL A 182 -2.99 4.44 13.96
CA VAL A 182 -3.64 3.97 12.73
C VAL A 182 -5.06 3.56 13.03
N LEU A 183 -5.95 3.92 12.13
CA LEU A 183 -7.32 3.43 12.06
C LEU A 183 -7.44 2.54 10.81
N GLY A 184 -7.47 1.23 11.03
CA GLY A 184 -7.64 0.24 9.97
C GLY A 184 -9.05 0.28 9.36
N LEU A 185 -9.11 0.29 8.04
CA LEU A 185 -10.32 0.28 7.20
C LEU A 185 -10.49 -1.02 6.40
N GLY A 186 -9.61 -2.01 6.62
CA GLY A 186 -9.71 -3.36 6.07
C GLY A 186 -10.81 -4.21 6.72
N PHE A 187 -10.93 -5.46 6.27
CA PHE A 187 -11.93 -6.40 6.78
C PHE A 187 -11.48 -7.06 8.10
N GLN A 188 -12.44 -7.48 8.92
CA GLN A 188 -12.17 -8.13 10.21
C GLN A 188 -11.32 -9.40 10.07
N ASP A 189 -11.37 -10.09 8.93
CA ASP A 189 -10.65 -11.34 8.64
C ASP A 189 -9.11 -11.21 8.83
N ILE A 190 -8.55 -10.01 8.70
CA ILE A 190 -7.11 -9.72 8.92
C ILE A 190 -6.85 -8.90 10.21
N SER A 191 -7.86 -8.73 11.05
CA SER A 191 -7.75 -8.04 12.34
C SER A 191 -7.04 -8.93 13.34
N VAL A 192 -5.97 -8.42 13.96
CA VAL A 192 -5.33 -9.08 15.10
C VAL A 192 -6.36 -9.15 16.23
N GLY A 193 -6.48 -10.32 16.85
CA GLY A 193 -7.45 -10.57 17.93
C GLY A 193 -8.91 -10.61 17.47
N GLU A 194 -9.18 -10.64 16.15
CA GLU A 194 -10.53 -10.61 15.58
C GLU A 194 -11.35 -9.37 16.02
N ALA A 195 -10.65 -8.30 16.42
CA ALA A 195 -11.27 -7.06 16.87
C ALA A 195 -12.10 -6.42 15.74
N THR A 196 -13.27 -5.92 16.09
CA THR A 196 -14.23 -5.35 15.12
C THR A 196 -13.72 -4.02 14.55
N PRO A 197 -13.55 -3.88 13.22
CA PRO A 197 -13.10 -2.62 12.62
C PRO A 197 -14.09 -1.48 12.83
N VAL A 198 -13.56 -0.25 12.87
CA VAL A 198 -14.34 0.96 13.15
C VAL A 198 -15.52 1.16 12.22
N TRP A 199 -15.30 1.00 10.90
CA TRP A 199 -16.35 1.20 9.91
C TRP A 199 -17.49 0.18 10.06
N PHE A 200 -17.20 -1.01 10.58
CA PHE A 200 -18.21 -2.04 10.83
C PHE A 200 -19.12 -1.62 12.00
N ASN A 201 -18.53 -1.14 13.10
CA ASN A 201 -19.28 -0.56 14.20
C ASN A 201 -20.07 0.68 13.79
N MET A 202 -19.52 1.56 12.95
CA MET A 202 -20.25 2.70 12.40
C MET A 202 -21.50 2.27 11.61
N ALA A 203 -21.37 1.26 10.75
CA ALA A 203 -22.49 0.73 9.99
C ALA A 203 -23.55 0.09 10.91
N GLN A 204 -23.13 -0.74 11.86
CA GLN A 204 -24.02 -1.43 12.79
C GLN A 204 -24.78 -0.48 13.72
N GLN A 205 -24.12 0.61 14.14
CA GLN A 205 -24.70 1.63 15.01
C GLN A 205 -25.52 2.69 14.25
N GLY A 206 -25.71 2.54 12.93
CA GLY A 206 -26.56 3.41 12.12
C GLY A 206 -25.93 4.77 11.81
N HIS A 207 -24.60 4.87 11.80
CA HIS A 207 -23.87 6.11 11.51
C HIS A 207 -23.50 6.29 10.03
N MET A 208 -23.93 5.37 9.15
CA MET A 208 -23.64 5.41 7.72
C MET A 208 -24.94 5.31 6.93
N SER A 209 -25.22 6.32 6.09
CA SER A 209 -26.41 6.34 5.22
C SER A 209 -26.34 5.30 4.11
N GLN A 210 -25.14 5.06 3.58
CA GLN A 210 -24.83 3.95 2.69
C GLN A 210 -23.70 3.11 3.26
N GLN A 211 -23.66 1.83 2.91
CA GLN A 211 -22.61 0.90 3.32
C GLN A 211 -21.33 1.06 2.47
N ILE A 212 -20.87 2.31 2.35
CA ILE A 212 -19.69 2.68 1.57
C ILE A 212 -18.88 3.75 2.32
N PHE A 213 -17.58 3.82 2.03
CA PHE A 213 -16.79 5.01 2.26
C PHE A 213 -15.96 5.35 1.02
N SER A 214 -15.60 6.62 0.85
CA SER A 214 -14.76 7.04 -0.27
C SER A 214 -13.55 7.84 0.18
N ILE A 215 -12.51 7.82 -0.64
CA ILE A 215 -11.25 8.52 -0.40
C ILE A 215 -10.91 9.36 -1.64
N TRP A 216 -10.66 10.65 -1.41
CA TRP A 216 -10.03 11.57 -2.35
C TRP A 216 -8.73 12.08 -1.74
N LEU A 217 -7.62 11.93 -2.46
CA LEU A 217 -6.30 12.39 -2.02
C LEU A 217 -5.84 13.53 -2.93
N ASN A 218 -5.56 14.68 -2.32
CA ASN A 218 -5.12 15.85 -3.06
C ASN A 218 -3.61 15.83 -3.27
N HIS A 219 -3.20 15.66 -4.52
CA HIS A 219 -1.80 15.59 -4.90
C HIS A 219 -1.17 16.95 -5.17
N ASP A 220 -1.96 18.04 -5.22
CA ASP A 220 -1.45 19.40 -5.28
C ASP A 220 -0.48 19.67 -4.11
N PRO A 221 0.81 19.97 -4.37
CA PRO A 221 1.79 20.24 -3.32
C PRO A 221 1.55 21.60 -2.64
N THR A 222 0.79 22.50 -3.26
CA THR A 222 0.51 23.86 -2.74
C THR A 222 -0.76 23.92 -1.88
N SER A 223 -1.62 22.90 -1.98
CA SER A 223 -2.88 22.86 -1.26
C SER A 223 -2.69 22.60 0.23
N LYS A 224 -3.43 23.34 1.06
CA LYS A 224 -3.54 23.09 2.50
C LYS A 224 -4.44 21.90 2.83
N VAL A 225 -5.32 21.52 1.89
CA VAL A 225 -6.23 20.38 2.03
C VAL A 225 -5.51 19.16 1.45
N GLY A 226 -5.18 18.20 2.30
CA GLY A 226 -4.51 16.97 1.88
C GLY A 226 -5.44 15.96 1.22
N GLY A 227 -6.72 15.97 1.55
CA GLY A 227 -7.71 15.05 0.99
C GLY A 227 -8.99 15.04 1.82
N GLU A 228 -9.89 14.12 1.52
CA GLU A 228 -11.14 13.90 2.25
C GLU A 228 -11.49 12.41 2.25
N ILE A 229 -11.97 11.92 3.39
CA ILE A 229 -12.67 10.64 3.50
C ILE A 229 -14.14 10.92 3.78
N VAL A 230 -15.02 10.25 3.05
CA VAL A 230 -16.46 10.35 3.26
C VAL A 230 -17.00 8.99 3.69
N PHE A 231 -17.55 8.89 4.89
CA PHE A 231 -18.30 7.71 5.34
C PHE A 231 -19.78 7.90 5.04
N GLY A 232 -20.43 6.84 4.52
CA GLY A 232 -21.84 6.86 4.14
C GLY A 232 -22.10 7.32 2.71
N GLY A 233 -21.08 7.66 1.93
CA GLY A 233 -21.26 8.21 0.59
C GLY A 233 -19.94 8.60 -0.06
N PHE A 234 -20.02 9.56 -0.97
CA PHE A 234 -18.88 10.21 -1.62
C PHE A 234 -19.22 11.66 -1.98
N ASP A 235 -18.20 12.48 -2.25
CA ASP A 235 -18.39 13.84 -2.76
C ASP A 235 -18.25 13.88 -4.28
N TRP A 236 -19.32 14.26 -4.98
CA TRP A 236 -19.32 14.41 -6.44
C TRP A 236 -18.37 15.50 -6.94
N ARG A 237 -17.91 16.42 -6.08
CA ARG A 237 -16.94 17.47 -6.43
C ARG A 237 -15.52 16.96 -6.56
N HIS A 238 -15.23 15.75 -6.08
CA HIS A 238 -13.89 15.18 -6.01
C HIS A 238 -13.54 14.22 -7.15
N PHE A 239 -14.43 14.06 -8.13
CA PHE A 239 -14.20 13.22 -9.29
C PHE A 239 -15.00 13.67 -10.51
N THR A 240 -14.63 13.13 -11.68
CA THR A 240 -15.36 13.31 -12.94
C THR A 240 -15.70 11.97 -13.56
N GLY A 241 -16.84 11.93 -14.26
CA GLY A 241 -17.38 10.71 -14.86
C GLY A 241 -17.90 9.71 -13.83
N ASP A 242 -18.20 8.50 -14.30
CA ASP A 242 -18.77 7.44 -13.47
C ASP A 242 -17.68 6.54 -12.88
N HIS A 243 -17.91 6.02 -11.67
CA HIS A 243 -17.05 5.00 -11.10
C HIS A 243 -17.14 3.69 -11.87
N THR A 244 -15.99 3.10 -12.13
CA THR A 244 -15.88 1.72 -12.62
C THR A 244 -15.72 0.80 -11.42
N TYR A 245 -16.76 0.02 -11.13
CA TYR A 245 -16.78 -0.90 -10.00
C TYR A 245 -16.25 -2.29 -10.35
N VAL A 246 -15.44 -2.85 -9.45
CA VAL A 246 -14.82 -4.17 -9.53
C VAL A 246 -15.09 -4.94 -8.24
N PRO A 247 -15.57 -6.19 -8.32
CA PRO A 247 -15.80 -6.99 -7.13
C PRO A 247 -14.49 -7.30 -6.40
N ILE A 248 -14.59 -7.51 -5.09
CA ILE A 248 -13.48 -8.03 -4.28
C ILE A 248 -13.18 -9.47 -4.69
N SER A 249 -11.93 -9.73 -5.06
CA SER A 249 -11.47 -11.07 -5.47
C SER A 249 -11.11 -11.95 -4.28
N ARG A 250 -10.67 -11.36 -3.16
CA ARG A 250 -10.33 -12.07 -1.93
C ARG A 250 -10.65 -11.23 -0.70
N LYS A 251 -11.56 -11.75 0.15
CA LYS A 251 -11.94 -11.11 1.41
C LYS A 251 -10.77 -11.10 2.41
N GLY A 252 -10.66 -10.02 3.18
CA GLY A 252 -9.55 -9.73 4.08
C GLY A 252 -8.93 -8.38 3.75
N TYR A 253 -8.42 -8.26 2.53
CA TYR A 253 -8.01 -6.99 1.94
C TYR A 253 -9.09 -6.42 1.03
N TRP A 254 -8.97 -5.14 0.70
CA TRP A 254 -9.62 -4.54 -0.46
C TRP A 254 -8.90 -4.97 -1.74
N GLN A 255 -8.87 -6.29 -1.99
CA GLN A 255 -8.21 -6.90 -3.13
C GLN A 255 -9.16 -7.03 -4.32
N ILE A 256 -8.73 -6.54 -5.48
CA ILE A 256 -9.44 -6.65 -6.76
C ILE A 256 -8.61 -7.46 -7.75
N GLU A 257 -9.21 -7.85 -8.86
CA GLU A 257 -8.50 -8.37 -10.02
C GLU A 257 -8.12 -7.22 -10.96
N VAL A 258 -6.86 -7.17 -11.37
CA VAL A 258 -6.34 -6.26 -12.39
C VAL A 258 -5.81 -7.08 -13.57
N GLY A 259 -6.06 -6.58 -14.77
CA GLY A 259 -5.53 -7.13 -16.00
C GLY A 259 -4.12 -6.64 -16.27
N ASP A 260 -3.80 -6.52 -17.56
CA ASP A 260 -2.47 -6.18 -18.02
C ASP A 260 -1.99 -4.80 -17.55
N VAL A 261 -0.67 -4.69 -17.37
CA VAL A 261 0.03 -3.42 -17.13
C VAL A 261 0.76 -3.05 -18.42
N ILE A 262 0.49 -1.85 -18.92
CA ILE A 262 1.02 -1.34 -20.19
C ILE A 262 2.04 -0.24 -19.88
N VAL A 263 3.22 -0.34 -20.47
CA VAL A 263 4.35 0.58 -20.30
C VAL A 263 4.76 1.07 -21.68
N ALA A 264 4.71 2.38 -21.92
CA ALA A 264 5.01 2.97 -23.24
C ALA A 264 4.22 2.31 -24.38
N ASP A 265 2.90 2.20 -24.20
CA ASP A 265 1.95 1.53 -25.12
C ASP A 265 2.23 0.05 -25.39
N LYS A 266 3.14 -0.57 -24.63
CA LYS A 266 3.50 -1.98 -24.76
C LYS A 266 3.07 -2.75 -23.53
N SER A 267 2.32 -3.81 -23.78
CA SER A 267 1.97 -4.81 -22.78
C SER A 267 3.23 -5.38 -22.11
N THR A 268 3.19 -5.44 -20.77
CA THR A 268 4.19 -6.15 -19.96
C THR A 268 3.89 -7.63 -19.85
N GLY A 269 2.65 -8.04 -20.16
CA GLY A 269 2.23 -9.41 -20.44
C GLY A 269 1.90 -10.25 -19.22
N LEU A 270 2.50 -9.98 -18.06
CA LEU A 270 2.51 -10.90 -16.92
C LEU A 270 1.12 -10.95 -16.27
N CYS A 271 0.45 -9.80 -16.19
CA CYS A 271 -0.90 -9.67 -15.64
C CYS A 271 -2.02 -9.83 -16.68
N LYS A 272 -1.73 -10.28 -17.92
CA LYS A 272 -2.79 -10.52 -18.92
C LYS A 272 -3.82 -11.57 -18.48
N GLY A 273 -3.37 -12.58 -17.74
CA GLY A 273 -4.22 -13.63 -17.19
C GLY A 273 -4.89 -13.25 -15.86
N GLY A 274 -4.75 -11.99 -15.44
CA GLY A 274 -5.18 -11.52 -14.13
C GLY A 274 -4.03 -11.50 -13.12
N CYS A 275 -3.92 -10.40 -12.39
CA CYS A 275 -3.14 -10.25 -11.17
C CYS A 275 -4.09 -9.81 -10.05
N GLY A 276 -3.78 -10.15 -8.80
CA GLY A 276 -4.43 -9.49 -7.68
C GLY A 276 -3.90 -8.07 -7.53
N ALA A 277 -4.70 -7.15 -7.00
CA ALA A 277 -4.22 -5.85 -6.53
C ALA A 277 -4.91 -5.46 -5.24
N ILE A 278 -4.15 -5.10 -4.20
CA ILE A 278 -4.68 -4.53 -2.96
C ILE A 278 -4.72 -3.02 -3.09
N VAL A 279 -5.88 -2.43 -2.82
CA VAL A 279 -6.07 -0.98 -2.83
C VAL A 279 -5.78 -0.44 -1.43
N ASP A 280 -4.68 0.28 -1.27
CA ASP A 280 -4.09 0.58 0.04
C ASP A 280 -3.84 2.08 0.25
N SER A 281 -4.65 2.72 1.09
CA SER A 281 -4.45 4.13 1.48
C SER A 281 -3.35 4.35 2.52
N GLY A 282 -2.85 3.27 3.16
CA GLY A 282 -1.80 3.31 4.17
C GLY A 282 -0.39 3.49 3.60
N THR A 283 -0.16 3.17 2.33
CA THR A 283 1.11 3.35 1.61
C THR A 283 0.97 4.35 0.47
N SER A 284 2.06 5.00 0.09
CA SER A 284 2.07 5.92 -1.05
C SER A 284 2.44 5.24 -2.36
N PHE A 285 3.40 4.30 -2.32
CA PHE A 285 3.97 3.69 -3.52
C PHE A 285 3.02 2.71 -4.22
N LEU A 286 3.27 2.49 -5.51
CA LEU A 286 2.78 1.30 -6.21
C LEU A 286 3.78 0.17 -6.03
N ALA A 287 3.34 -0.99 -5.55
CA ALA A 287 4.19 -2.18 -5.44
C ALA A 287 3.74 -3.25 -6.41
N GLY A 288 4.66 -3.92 -7.10
CA GLY A 288 4.30 -4.98 -8.04
C GLY A 288 5.45 -5.91 -8.41
N PRO A 289 5.19 -6.92 -9.25
CA PRO A 289 6.18 -7.93 -9.59
C PRO A 289 7.48 -7.32 -10.14
N THR A 290 8.62 -7.81 -9.67
CA THR A 290 9.96 -7.34 -10.07
C THR A 290 10.13 -7.39 -11.60
N THR A 291 9.58 -8.43 -12.25
CA THR A 291 9.56 -8.60 -13.71
C THR A 291 8.92 -7.44 -14.46
N ILE A 292 7.90 -6.79 -13.88
CA ILE A 292 7.25 -5.61 -14.46
C ILE A 292 7.97 -4.33 -14.02
N VAL A 293 8.29 -4.21 -12.73
CA VAL A 293 8.96 -3.00 -12.18
C VAL A 293 10.30 -2.73 -12.85
N ALA A 294 11.07 -3.77 -13.21
CA ALA A 294 12.31 -3.62 -13.97
C ALA A 294 12.06 -3.03 -15.38
N GLN A 295 10.98 -3.45 -16.07
CA GLN A 295 10.59 -2.88 -17.36
C GLN A 295 10.16 -1.42 -17.22
N ILE A 296 9.45 -1.07 -16.14
CA ILE A 296 9.08 0.31 -15.82
C ILE A 296 10.33 1.15 -15.57
N ASN A 297 11.23 0.69 -14.69
CA ASN A 297 12.47 1.39 -14.36
C ASN A 297 13.33 1.63 -15.61
N HIS A 298 13.42 0.65 -16.51
CA HIS A 298 14.09 0.82 -17.80
C HIS A 298 13.41 1.91 -18.64
N ALA A 299 12.08 1.86 -18.80
CA ALA A 299 11.33 2.78 -19.64
C ALA A 299 11.32 4.23 -19.14
N ILE A 300 11.35 4.44 -17.82
CA ILE A 300 11.37 5.79 -17.22
C ILE A 300 12.81 6.30 -16.95
N GLY A 301 13.83 5.51 -17.28
CA GLY A 301 15.23 5.86 -17.02
C GLY A 301 15.60 5.91 -15.55
N ALA A 302 14.92 5.12 -14.69
CA ALA A 302 15.23 5.05 -13.28
C ALA A 302 16.54 4.30 -13.00
N ASP A 303 17.17 4.63 -11.88
CA ASP A 303 18.28 3.88 -11.34
C ASP A 303 17.82 2.50 -10.86
N GLY A 304 18.65 1.50 -11.15
CA GLY A 304 18.49 0.12 -10.68
C GLY A 304 19.79 -0.40 -10.08
N PHE A 305 19.75 -1.63 -9.58
CA PHE A 305 20.93 -2.36 -9.18
C PHE A 305 21.37 -3.28 -10.32
N VAL A 306 22.65 -3.20 -10.69
CA VAL A 306 23.25 -4.10 -11.68
C VAL A 306 23.42 -5.48 -11.06
N SER A 307 22.58 -6.42 -11.47
CA SER A 307 22.70 -7.82 -11.03
C SER A 307 23.67 -8.59 -11.91
N LEU A 308 24.86 -8.85 -11.36
CA LEU A 308 25.86 -9.72 -12.01
C LEU A 308 25.33 -11.15 -12.19
N GLU A 309 24.53 -11.64 -11.26
CA GLU A 309 23.88 -12.95 -11.36
C GLU A 309 22.91 -12.99 -12.54
N CYS A 310 22.08 -11.97 -12.72
CA CYS A 310 21.16 -11.84 -13.84
C CYS A 310 21.91 -11.84 -15.18
N LYS A 311 22.97 -11.02 -15.27
CA LYS A 311 23.83 -10.97 -16.45
C LYS A 311 24.54 -12.31 -16.71
N ASN A 312 24.97 -13.01 -15.66
CA ASN A 312 25.62 -14.31 -15.78
C ASN A 312 24.66 -15.39 -16.30
N VAL A 313 23.39 -15.34 -15.90
CA VAL A 313 22.37 -16.24 -16.45
C VAL A 313 22.20 -16.00 -17.96
N ILE A 314 22.16 -14.74 -18.40
CA ILE A 314 22.10 -14.40 -19.83
C ILE A 314 23.35 -14.90 -20.57
N SER A 315 24.55 -14.60 -20.07
CA SER A 315 25.79 -14.95 -20.78
C SER A 315 26.03 -16.45 -20.84
N THR A 316 25.60 -17.20 -19.82
CA THR A 316 25.84 -18.64 -19.72
C THR A 316 24.73 -19.46 -20.38
N TYR A 317 23.46 -19.08 -20.16
CA TYR A 317 22.30 -19.88 -20.54
C TYR A 317 21.42 -19.21 -21.60
N GLY A 318 21.69 -17.97 -22.00
CA GLY A 318 20.85 -17.22 -22.94
C GLY A 318 20.61 -17.96 -24.26
N ASN A 319 21.64 -18.56 -24.87
CA ASN A 319 21.47 -19.35 -26.09
C ASN A 319 20.58 -20.57 -25.89
N LEU A 320 20.71 -21.28 -24.78
CA LEU A 320 19.83 -22.41 -24.45
C LEU A 320 18.39 -21.95 -24.25
N ILE A 321 18.18 -20.88 -23.49
CA ILE A 321 16.86 -20.26 -23.30
C ILE A 321 16.22 -19.92 -24.65
N TRP A 322 16.98 -19.32 -25.55
CA TRP A 322 16.52 -19.00 -26.91
C TRP A 322 16.10 -20.24 -27.69
N GLU A 323 16.94 -21.27 -27.72
CA GLU A 323 16.68 -22.52 -28.44
C GLU A 323 15.44 -23.24 -27.92
N TYR A 324 15.26 -23.32 -26.60
CA TYR A 324 14.04 -23.84 -25.99
C TYR A 324 12.80 -23.03 -26.41
N LEU A 325 12.86 -21.69 -26.33
CA LEU A 325 11.70 -20.86 -26.66
C LEU A 325 11.33 -20.89 -28.14
N VAL A 326 12.31 -20.89 -29.04
CA VAL A 326 12.07 -20.95 -30.50
C VAL A 326 11.62 -22.35 -30.95
N SER A 327 12.04 -23.41 -30.26
CA SER A 327 11.54 -24.77 -30.50
C SER A 327 10.12 -25.01 -29.96
N GLY A 328 9.49 -24.01 -29.34
CA GLY A 328 8.13 -24.10 -28.82
C GLY A 328 8.01 -24.74 -27.44
N ALA A 329 9.13 -24.84 -26.69
CA ALA A 329 9.08 -25.28 -25.32
C ALA A 329 8.20 -24.35 -24.47
N ARG A 330 7.54 -24.91 -23.46
CA ARG A 330 6.72 -24.10 -22.56
C ARG A 330 7.64 -23.28 -21.63
N PRO A 331 7.40 -21.97 -21.44
CA PRO A 331 8.27 -21.12 -20.63
C PRO A 331 8.48 -21.62 -19.20
N ASP A 332 7.46 -22.24 -18.61
CA ASP A 332 7.47 -22.73 -17.22
C ASP A 332 8.44 -23.90 -16.98
N ILE A 333 8.93 -24.57 -18.03
CA ILE A 333 9.88 -25.69 -17.89
C ILE A 333 11.31 -25.34 -18.28
N VAL A 334 11.52 -24.21 -18.97
CA VAL A 334 12.84 -23.89 -19.54
C VAL A 334 13.93 -23.85 -18.47
N CYS A 335 13.68 -23.20 -17.34
CA CYS A 335 14.67 -23.10 -16.26
C CYS A 335 14.87 -24.41 -15.49
N VAL A 336 13.88 -25.30 -15.50
CA VAL A 336 13.99 -26.65 -14.93
C VAL A 336 14.84 -27.53 -15.85
N ASP A 337 14.58 -27.50 -17.16
CA ASP A 337 15.30 -28.30 -18.16
C ASP A 337 16.77 -27.85 -18.30
N ILE A 338 17.05 -26.56 -18.11
CA ILE A 338 18.41 -26.02 -18.05
C ILE A 338 19.11 -26.39 -16.72
N GLY A 339 18.37 -26.85 -15.70
CA GLY A 339 18.91 -27.26 -14.40
C GLY A 339 19.12 -26.12 -13.41
N LEU A 340 18.53 -24.95 -13.63
CA LEU A 340 18.58 -23.82 -12.70
C LEU A 340 17.47 -23.87 -11.64
N CYS A 341 16.36 -24.54 -11.94
CA CYS A 341 15.22 -24.72 -11.06
C CYS A 341 14.97 -26.21 -10.74
N SER A 342 14.47 -26.50 -9.55
CA SER A 342 14.07 -27.85 -9.15
C SER A 342 12.72 -28.24 -9.75
N TYR A 343 12.54 -29.53 -10.05
CA TYR A 343 11.28 -30.13 -10.51
C TYR A 343 10.26 -30.18 -9.33
N GLY A 344 9.76 -29.03 -8.90
CA GLY A 344 8.93 -28.92 -7.70
C GLY A 344 8.16 -27.60 -7.50
N GLY A 345 8.38 -26.58 -8.35
CA GLY A 345 7.57 -25.35 -8.37
C GLY A 345 6.86 -25.22 -9.72
N SER A 346 5.58 -24.84 -9.71
CA SER A 346 4.75 -24.57 -10.92
C SER A 346 3.98 -25.72 -11.60
N ARG A 347 3.74 -26.86 -10.95
CA ARG A 347 2.68 -27.79 -11.40
C ARG A 347 1.83 -28.31 -10.25
N ASN A 348 0.57 -27.87 -10.21
CA ASN A 348 -0.54 -28.74 -9.82
C ASN A 348 -1.63 -28.60 -10.89
N ILE A 349 -1.46 -29.31 -12.00
CA ILE A 349 -2.56 -29.72 -12.87
C ILE A 349 -2.70 -31.22 -12.67
N ASN A 350 -3.89 -31.61 -12.20
CA ASN A 350 -4.37 -32.97 -12.01
C ASN A 350 -3.79 -33.96 -13.03
N ASN A 351 -3.17 -35.03 -12.53
CA ASN A 351 -3.34 -36.37 -13.07
C ASN A 351 -2.97 -37.41 -12.00
N TYR A 352 -4.00 -38.15 -11.58
CA TYR A 352 -3.93 -39.41 -10.85
C TYR A 352 -3.08 -40.41 -11.65
N ILE A 353 -1.88 -40.75 -11.19
CA ILE A 353 -1.30 -42.11 -11.30
C ILE A 353 -0.41 -42.33 -10.07
N GLU A 354 -0.87 -43.16 -9.14
CA GLU A 354 -0.03 -43.72 -8.07
C GLU A 354 1.06 -44.61 -8.67
N SER A 355 2.30 -44.39 -8.26
CA SER A 355 3.38 -45.35 -8.39
C SER A 355 4.02 -45.53 -7.02
N VAL A 356 3.72 -46.69 -6.43
CA VAL A 356 4.21 -47.16 -5.14
C VAL A 356 5.65 -47.62 -5.33
N THR A 357 6.59 -47.04 -4.57
CA THR A 357 7.60 -47.72 -3.72
C THR A 357 8.72 -46.73 -3.34
N GLU A 358 8.78 -46.34 -2.07
CA GLU A 358 9.92 -46.54 -1.14
C GLU A 358 9.98 -45.45 -0.05
N ASN A 359 9.75 -45.92 1.19
CA ASN A 359 9.88 -45.19 2.43
C ASN A 359 11.32 -44.70 2.66
N LYS A 360 11.56 -43.39 2.61
CA LYS A 360 12.63 -42.74 3.39
C LYS A 360 12.20 -41.36 3.89
N ILE A 361 11.98 -41.30 5.21
CA ILE A 361 12.25 -40.21 6.16
C ILE A 361 11.99 -38.79 5.62
N GLY A 362 10.84 -38.24 5.99
CA GLY A 362 10.38 -36.90 5.65
C GLY A 362 11.40 -35.82 6.04
N LYS A 363 12.00 -35.22 5.02
CA LYS A 363 12.37 -33.80 5.03
C LYS A 363 11.22 -33.07 4.34
N GLU A 364 10.42 -32.36 5.14
CA GLU A 364 9.56 -31.30 4.64
C GLU A 364 10.46 -30.25 3.95
N SER A 365 10.54 -30.31 2.63
CA SER A 365 11.26 -29.31 1.83
C SER A 365 10.34 -28.10 1.63
N SER A 366 10.49 -27.08 2.47
CA SER A 366 10.22 -25.71 2.03
C SER A 366 11.18 -25.44 0.87
N VAL A 367 10.68 -25.45 -0.36
CA VAL A 367 11.47 -25.18 -1.56
C VAL A 367 11.80 -23.68 -1.55
N ASP A 368 12.88 -23.30 -0.89
CA ASP A 368 13.53 -22.02 -1.16
C ASP A 368 14.17 -22.14 -2.56
N GLU A 369 13.52 -21.54 -3.55
CA GLU A 369 14.06 -21.42 -4.89
C GLU A 369 15.39 -20.66 -4.87
N THR A 370 16.37 -21.11 -5.65
CA THR A 370 17.67 -20.44 -5.71
C THR A 370 17.53 -19.07 -6.40
N PRO A 371 18.34 -18.05 -6.04
CA PRO A 371 18.32 -16.75 -6.74
C PRO A 371 18.49 -16.90 -8.27
N SER A 372 19.30 -17.86 -8.69
CA SER A 372 19.50 -18.21 -10.11
C SER A 372 18.23 -18.72 -10.80
N CYS A 373 17.38 -19.46 -10.09
CA CYS A 373 16.09 -19.92 -10.60
C CYS A 373 15.16 -18.75 -10.90
N THR A 374 14.91 -17.88 -9.91
CA THR A 374 14.03 -16.71 -10.09
C THR A 374 14.52 -15.79 -11.20
N LEU A 375 15.83 -15.54 -11.28
CA LEU A 375 16.42 -14.74 -12.35
C LEU A 375 16.26 -15.40 -13.73
N CYS A 376 16.42 -16.73 -13.81
CA CYS A 376 16.15 -17.46 -15.04
C CYS A 376 14.70 -17.30 -15.48
N GLU A 377 13.73 -17.48 -14.57
CA GLU A 377 12.31 -17.35 -14.91
C GLU A 377 11.97 -15.95 -15.43
N MET A 378 12.53 -14.91 -14.80
CA MET A 378 12.40 -13.53 -15.28
C MET A 378 13.00 -13.34 -16.68
N ILE A 379 14.18 -13.91 -16.95
CA ILE A 379 14.84 -13.81 -18.26
C ILE A 379 14.03 -14.56 -19.33
N VAL A 380 13.62 -15.80 -19.05
CA VAL A 380 12.75 -16.59 -19.95
C VAL A 380 11.48 -15.80 -20.27
N TYR A 381 10.88 -15.18 -19.26
CA TYR A 381 9.70 -14.34 -19.42
C TYR A 381 9.96 -13.15 -20.36
N TRP A 382 11.01 -12.36 -20.12
CA TRP A 382 11.32 -11.20 -20.96
C TRP A 382 11.69 -11.59 -22.39
N VAL A 383 12.47 -12.66 -22.58
CA VAL A 383 12.81 -13.18 -23.92
C VAL A 383 11.52 -13.59 -24.65
N GLN A 384 10.63 -14.34 -23.99
CA GLN A 384 9.36 -14.74 -24.58
C GLN A 384 8.48 -13.53 -24.94
N LEU A 385 8.43 -12.51 -24.09
CA LEU A 385 7.67 -11.29 -24.34
C LEU A 385 8.18 -10.55 -25.58
N GLN A 386 9.50 -10.45 -25.76
CA GLN A 386 10.09 -9.79 -26.93
C GLN A 386 10.03 -10.66 -28.20
N LEU A 387 10.11 -11.99 -28.07
CA LEU A 387 9.90 -12.93 -29.18
C LEU A 387 8.53 -12.74 -29.83
N LYS A 388 7.48 -12.53 -29.04
CA LYS A 388 6.12 -12.23 -29.54
C LYS A 388 6.05 -10.93 -30.35
N LYS A 389 7.04 -10.05 -30.24
CA LYS A 389 7.15 -8.79 -31.00
C LYS A 389 7.99 -8.94 -32.28
N GLN A 390 8.41 -10.16 -32.63
CA GLN A 390 9.22 -10.47 -33.82
C GLN A 390 10.53 -9.66 -33.90
N ILE A 391 11.16 -9.41 -32.75
CA ILE A 391 12.44 -8.71 -32.65
C ILE A 391 13.59 -9.70 -32.88
N GLU A 392 14.69 -9.24 -33.47
CA GLU A 392 15.91 -10.02 -33.69
C GLU A 392 16.55 -10.48 -32.37
N LYS A 393 17.13 -11.69 -32.36
CA LYS A 393 17.77 -12.32 -31.20
C LYS A 393 18.71 -11.40 -30.43
N ASP A 394 19.63 -10.74 -31.13
CA ASP A 394 20.66 -9.91 -30.50
C ASP A 394 20.06 -8.65 -29.83
N LYS A 395 19.04 -8.05 -30.45
CA LYS A 395 18.29 -6.94 -29.87
C LYS A 395 17.51 -7.38 -28.64
N ILE A 396 16.95 -8.59 -28.65
CA ILE A 396 16.26 -9.17 -27.48
C ILE A 396 17.25 -9.34 -26.32
N PHE A 397 18.43 -9.93 -26.56
CA PHE A 397 19.41 -10.11 -25.49
C PHE A 397 20.02 -8.80 -25.00
N SER A 398 20.23 -7.81 -25.87
CA SER A 398 20.64 -6.48 -25.45
C SER A 398 19.61 -5.86 -24.49
N TYR A 399 18.34 -5.91 -24.86
CA TYR A 399 17.25 -5.39 -24.02
C TYR A 399 17.15 -6.13 -22.68
N VAL A 400 17.19 -7.46 -22.68
CA VAL A 400 17.13 -8.25 -21.44
C VAL A 400 18.36 -8.00 -20.55
N ASN A 401 19.54 -7.80 -21.15
CA ASN A 401 20.74 -7.42 -20.41
C ASN A 401 20.62 -6.02 -19.79
N GLU A 402 20.01 -5.06 -20.49
CA GLU A 402 19.70 -3.73 -19.93
C GLU A 402 18.70 -3.85 -18.76
N LEU A 403 17.71 -4.75 -18.83
CA LEU A 403 16.80 -5.00 -17.70
C LEU A 403 17.53 -5.53 -16.46
N CYS A 404 18.58 -6.34 -16.63
CA CYS A 404 19.44 -6.78 -15.52
C CYS A 404 20.20 -5.61 -14.84
N GLU A 405 20.34 -4.47 -15.50
CA GLU A 405 20.90 -3.23 -14.93
C GLU A 405 19.85 -2.38 -14.21
N LYS A 406 18.57 -2.64 -14.50
CA LYS A 406 17.40 -1.87 -14.02
C LYS A 406 16.59 -2.60 -12.97
N LEU A 407 17.09 -3.72 -12.45
CA LEU A 407 16.44 -4.43 -11.36
C LEU A 407 16.26 -3.51 -10.14
N PRO A 408 15.06 -3.49 -9.53
CA PRO A 408 14.81 -2.68 -8.35
C PRO A 408 15.69 -3.14 -7.18
N ASN A 409 16.29 -2.17 -6.48
CA ASN A 409 17.13 -2.46 -5.32
C ASN A 409 16.24 -2.63 -4.08
N PRO A 410 16.30 -3.75 -3.34
CA PRO A 410 15.47 -3.94 -2.14
C PRO A 410 15.87 -3.03 -0.97
N LEU A 411 17.07 -2.43 -1.01
CA LEU A 411 17.62 -1.57 0.04
C LEU A 411 17.63 -0.09 -0.32
N LYS A 412 17.48 0.27 -1.59
CA LYS A 412 17.58 1.65 -2.09
C LYS A 412 16.41 1.99 -3.00
N ARG A 413 16.02 3.26 -3.02
CA ARG A 413 15.01 3.74 -3.95
C ARG A 413 15.56 3.95 -5.35
N SER A 414 14.67 3.83 -6.33
CA SER A 414 14.96 4.07 -7.74
C SER A 414 14.78 5.56 -8.03
N PHE A 415 15.90 6.26 -8.23
CA PHE A 415 15.94 7.68 -8.57
C PHE A 415 15.75 7.86 -10.08
N VAL A 416 15.20 9.00 -10.48
CA VAL A 416 15.08 9.40 -11.89
C VAL A 416 15.61 10.81 -12.06
N ASN A 417 16.03 11.17 -13.27
CA ASN A 417 16.34 12.56 -13.58
C ASN A 417 15.03 13.38 -13.63
N CYS A 418 14.93 14.39 -12.77
CA CYS A 418 13.79 15.30 -12.71
C CYS A 418 13.51 16.02 -14.03
N ASP A 419 14.55 16.31 -14.82
CA ASP A 419 14.42 17.03 -16.10
C ASP A 419 13.76 16.17 -17.19
N ASN A 420 13.77 14.85 -17.01
CA ASN A 420 13.26 13.91 -18.00
C ASN A 420 11.79 13.52 -17.80
N ILE A 421 11.12 14.02 -16.75
CA ILE A 421 9.75 13.59 -16.37
C ILE A 421 8.78 13.73 -17.55
N ALA A 422 8.81 14.85 -18.26
CA ALA A 422 7.92 15.10 -19.39
C ALA A 422 8.10 14.15 -20.59
N PHE A 423 9.22 13.41 -20.65
CA PHE A 423 9.52 12.45 -21.71
C PHE A 423 9.30 10.99 -21.27
N MET A 424 8.94 10.76 -20.01
CA MET A 424 8.66 9.42 -19.53
C MET A 424 7.30 8.94 -20.06
N PRO A 425 7.13 7.63 -20.27
CA PRO A 425 5.88 7.09 -20.79
C PRO A 425 4.79 6.99 -19.72
N ASP A 426 3.55 7.15 -20.17
CA ASP A 426 2.38 6.77 -19.38
C ASP A 426 2.43 5.28 -18.98
N ILE A 427 1.97 4.98 -17.77
CA ILE A 427 1.82 3.62 -17.24
C ILE A 427 0.34 3.34 -17.04
N THR A 428 -0.19 2.30 -17.68
CA THR A 428 -1.63 2.01 -17.66
C THR A 428 -1.93 0.66 -17.02
N PHE A 429 -2.83 0.67 -16.04
CA PHE A 429 -3.42 -0.54 -15.47
C PHE A 429 -4.74 -0.85 -16.18
N THR A 430 -4.95 -2.09 -16.59
CA THR A 430 -6.25 -2.51 -17.13
C THR A 430 -7.12 -3.02 -15.99
N ILE A 431 -8.28 -2.41 -15.76
CA ILE A 431 -9.21 -2.82 -14.71
C ILE A 431 -10.60 -2.96 -15.33
N ARG A 432 -11.16 -4.18 -15.32
CA ARG A 432 -12.41 -4.54 -16.04
C ARG A 432 -12.45 -4.04 -17.49
N ASN A 433 -11.37 -4.27 -18.24
CA ASN A 433 -11.20 -3.85 -19.63
C ASN A 433 -11.24 -2.33 -19.86
N LYS A 434 -11.10 -1.52 -18.79
CA LYS A 434 -10.89 -0.07 -18.89
C LYS A 434 -9.45 0.28 -18.52
N SER A 435 -8.93 1.31 -19.17
CA SER A 435 -7.58 1.81 -18.95
C SER A 435 -7.56 2.83 -17.82
N PHE A 436 -6.70 2.57 -16.83
CA PHE A 436 -6.38 3.46 -15.72
C PHE A 436 -4.92 3.91 -15.87
N THR A 437 -4.74 4.99 -16.61
CA THR A 437 -3.45 5.56 -16.96
C THR A 437 -2.94 6.51 -15.88
N LEU A 438 -1.67 6.40 -15.54
CA LEU A 438 -0.92 7.34 -14.70
C LEU A 438 0.10 8.07 -15.57
N SER A 439 0.07 9.40 -15.54
CA SER A 439 1.07 10.22 -16.20
C SER A 439 2.37 10.27 -15.39
N PRO A 440 3.51 10.67 -15.99
CA PRO A 440 4.78 10.85 -15.28
C PRO A 440 4.69 11.69 -14.02
N GLU A 441 3.92 12.77 -14.04
CA GLU A 441 3.72 13.66 -12.90
C GLU A 441 2.96 12.99 -11.75
N GLN A 442 2.18 11.94 -12.05
CA GLN A 442 1.39 11.21 -11.06
C GLN A 442 2.16 10.06 -10.42
N TYR A 443 3.08 9.41 -11.14
CA TYR A 443 3.85 8.28 -10.60
C TYR A 443 5.29 8.63 -10.19
N ILE A 444 5.80 9.83 -10.48
CA ILE A 444 7.11 10.30 -9.99
C ILE A 444 6.93 11.15 -8.73
N LEU A 445 7.60 10.75 -7.65
CA LEU A 445 7.64 11.50 -6.39
C LEU A 445 8.75 12.54 -6.43
N LYS A 446 8.41 13.79 -6.16
CA LYS A 446 9.36 14.90 -6.01
C LYS A 446 9.56 15.21 -4.53
N VAL A 447 10.81 15.19 -4.08
CA VAL A 447 11.20 15.44 -2.69
C VAL A 447 12.20 16.59 -2.65
N GLU A 448 11.93 17.59 -1.83
CA GLU A 448 12.87 18.70 -1.61
C GLU A 448 13.91 18.30 -0.55
N GLU A 449 15.19 18.31 -0.92
CA GLU A 449 16.32 18.08 -0.02
C GLU A 449 17.26 19.28 -0.04
N LYS A 450 17.35 20.00 1.09
CA LYS A 450 18.40 20.98 1.41
C LYS A 450 18.82 21.89 0.23
N CYS A 451 17.83 22.37 -0.55
CA CYS A 451 17.93 23.23 -1.75
C CYS A 451 17.97 22.55 -3.14
N SER A 452 17.70 21.25 -3.25
CA SER A 452 17.55 20.54 -4.54
C SER A 452 16.29 19.69 -4.55
N THR A 453 15.68 19.49 -5.73
CA THR A 453 14.58 18.53 -5.89
C THR A 453 15.15 17.20 -6.35
N VAL A 454 14.80 16.14 -5.63
CA VAL A 454 15.15 14.77 -5.95
C VAL A 454 13.89 14.05 -6.42
N CYS A 455 13.99 13.34 -7.54
CA CYS A 455 12.87 12.63 -8.14
C CYS A 455 13.05 11.12 -8.00
N LEU A 456 12.00 10.44 -7.56
CA LEU A 456 11.99 9.01 -7.31
C LEU A 456 10.85 8.35 -8.10
N SER A 457 11.11 7.15 -8.61
CA SER A 457 10.07 6.26 -9.12
C SER A 457 9.08 5.93 -8.00
N GLY A 458 7.79 6.08 -8.28
CA GLY A 458 6.70 5.65 -7.42
C GLY A 458 6.47 4.14 -7.40
N PHE A 459 7.30 3.36 -8.11
CA PHE A 459 7.19 1.91 -8.21
C PHE A 459 8.23 1.21 -7.31
N THR A 460 7.79 0.19 -6.58
CA THR A 460 8.65 -0.69 -5.78
C THR A 460 8.40 -2.16 -6.14
N ALA A 461 9.43 -2.98 -6.05
CA ALA A 461 9.27 -4.43 -6.23
C ALA A 461 8.53 -5.05 -5.05
N LEU A 462 7.66 -6.01 -5.38
CA LEU A 462 6.98 -6.91 -4.47
C LEU A 462 6.68 -8.21 -5.23
N ASP A 463 7.42 -9.26 -4.91
CA ASP A 463 7.17 -10.60 -5.46
C ASP A 463 6.39 -11.44 -4.45
N VAL A 464 5.15 -11.75 -4.80
CA VAL A 464 4.26 -12.64 -4.03
C VAL A 464 4.07 -13.93 -4.83
N PRO A 465 4.46 -15.10 -4.32
CA PRO A 465 4.29 -16.34 -5.06
C PRO A 465 2.82 -16.80 -5.09
N PRO A 466 2.49 -17.75 -5.97
CA PRO A 466 1.21 -18.46 -5.93
C PRO A 466 0.95 -19.09 -4.55
N PRO A 467 -0.31 -19.22 -4.11
CA PRO A 467 -1.55 -18.91 -4.85
C PRO A 467 -1.99 -17.44 -4.74
N GLN A 468 -1.27 -16.59 -4.02
CA GLN A 468 -1.74 -15.22 -3.70
C GLN A 468 -1.31 -14.18 -4.74
N GLY A 469 -0.15 -14.38 -5.35
CA GLY A 469 0.35 -13.53 -6.43
C GLY A 469 0.33 -14.24 -7.79
N PRO A 470 0.72 -13.52 -8.86
CA PRO A 470 1.31 -12.18 -8.83
C PRO A 470 0.35 -11.10 -8.31
N LEU A 471 0.88 -10.17 -7.51
CA LEU A 471 0.11 -9.20 -6.75
C LEU A 471 0.64 -7.78 -6.93
N TRP A 472 -0.26 -6.82 -7.02
CA TRP A 472 0.02 -5.39 -6.92
C TRP A 472 -0.49 -4.79 -5.60
N VAL A 473 0.10 -3.67 -5.20
CA VAL A 473 -0.43 -2.75 -4.20
C VAL A 473 -0.60 -1.40 -4.88
N LEU A 474 -1.84 -0.92 -4.94
CA LEU A 474 -2.20 0.38 -5.50
C LEU A 474 -2.30 1.38 -4.35
N GLY A 475 -1.18 2.07 -4.10
CA GLY A 475 -1.04 3.05 -3.02
C GLY A 475 -1.62 4.43 -3.33
N ALA A 476 -1.31 5.40 -2.48
CA ALA A 476 -1.80 6.78 -2.57
C ALA A 476 -1.50 7.45 -3.93
N LEU A 477 -0.42 7.09 -4.63
CA LEU A 477 -0.17 7.57 -6.00
C LEU A 477 -1.30 7.21 -6.98
N PHE A 478 -1.86 6.00 -6.88
CA PHE A 478 -3.01 5.59 -7.68
C PHE A 478 -4.30 6.25 -7.17
N LEU A 479 -4.52 6.26 -5.85
CA LEU A 479 -5.72 6.87 -5.23
C LEU A 479 -5.78 8.40 -5.40
N GLY A 480 -4.64 9.05 -5.61
CA GLY A 480 -4.56 10.48 -5.94
C GLY A 480 -4.93 10.79 -7.39
N ALA A 481 -4.69 9.86 -8.31
CA ALA A 481 -5.15 9.97 -9.69
C ALA A 481 -6.63 9.57 -9.84
N TYR A 482 -7.09 8.64 -9.00
CA TYR A 482 -8.42 8.06 -9.07
C TYR A 482 -9.14 8.10 -7.73
N HIS A 483 -10.21 8.90 -7.64
CA HIS A 483 -11.13 8.87 -6.52
C HIS A 483 -11.66 7.45 -6.35
N THR A 484 -11.57 6.95 -5.11
CA THR A 484 -11.83 5.54 -4.82
C THR A 484 -13.00 5.39 -3.85
N VAL A 485 -13.96 4.54 -4.20
CA VAL A 485 -15.11 4.17 -3.36
C VAL A 485 -14.94 2.72 -2.90
N PHE A 486 -14.96 2.50 -1.60
CA PHE A 486 -14.94 1.19 -0.96
C PHE A 486 -16.36 0.84 -0.54
N ASP A 487 -17.00 -0.05 -1.31
CA ASP A 487 -18.40 -0.43 -1.14
C ASP A 487 -18.45 -1.80 -0.46
N PHE A 488 -18.51 -1.79 0.87
CA PHE A 488 -18.59 -3.03 1.65
C PHE A 488 -19.98 -3.67 1.60
N GLY A 489 -21.03 -2.89 1.35
CA GLY A 489 -22.39 -3.42 1.17
C GLY A 489 -22.50 -4.34 -0.04
N ASN A 490 -21.78 -4.05 -1.12
CA ASN A 490 -21.75 -4.87 -2.34
C ASN A 490 -20.40 -5.58 -2.59
N LEU A 491 -19.48 -5.53 -1.63
CA LEU A 491 -18.13 -6.12 -1.71
C LEU A 491 -17.40 -5.79 -3.02
N ARG A 492 -17.22 -4.49 -3.30
CA ARG A 492 -16.57 -3.99 -4.51
C ARG A 492 -15.82 -2.67 -4.28
N VAL A 493 -14.90 -2.33 -5.17
CA VAL A 493 -14.20 -1.04 -5.20
C VAL A 493 -14.52 -0.32 -6.49
N GLY A 494 -14.80 0.99 -6.42
CA GLY A 494 -15.11 1.84 -7.56
C GLY A 494 -14.07 2.93 -7.78
N PHE A 495 -13.67 3.14 -9.04
CA PHE A 495 -12.67 4.14 -9.41
C PHE A 495 -13.22 5.14 -10.43
N ALA A 496 -13.04 6.43 -10.17
CA ALA A 496 -13.32 7.52 -11.11
C ALA A 496 -12.13 8.49 -11.14
N LYS A 497 -11.96 9.26 -12.22
CA LYS A 497 -10.85 10.21 -12.32
C LYS A 497 -10.99 11.29 -11.26
N ALA A 498 -9.98 11.46 -10.40
CA ALA A 498 -9.97 12.51 -9.38
C ALA A 498 -9.87 13.90 -10.03
N THR A 499 -10.47 14.88 -9.37
CA THR A 499 -10.39 16.32 -9.73
C THR A 499 -9.32 17.04 -8.95
#